data_AF-A0A2N9N318-F1
#
_entry.id   AF-A0A2N9N318-F1
#
_cell.length_a   1.000
_cell.length_b   1.000
_cell.length_c   1.000
_cell.angle_alpha   90.00
_cell.angle_beta   90.00
_cell.angle_gamma   90.00
#
_symmetry.space_group_name_H-M   'P 1'
#
loop_
_entity.id
_entity.type
_entity.pdbx_description
1 polymer ?
#
loop_
_entity_poly.entity_id
_entity_poly.type
_entity_poly.pdbx_seq_one_letter_code
_entity_poly.pdbx_strand_id
1 'polypeptide(L)'
;MEKLVRIPGVGKKTAERMVLELRDKMPAVTGEEPPAKPSDTLSAIDQDVLSALLNLGCARPPAENAVRKAKAGGAPQDFEPLFRRALELVR
;
A
#
# COMPACT_ATOMS: atom_id res chain seq x y z
N MET A 1 7.19 -12.11 20.73
CA MET A 1 6.53 -11.32 21.79
C MET A 1 7.52 -10.62 22.71
N GLU A 2 8.62 -11.27 23.11
CA GLU A 2 9.62 -10.69 24.04
C GLU A 2 10.18 -9.33 23.60
N LYS A 3 10.34 -9.11 22.29
CA LYS A 3 10.79 -7.81 21.75
C LYS A 3 9.79 -6.68 21.99
N LEU A 4 8.48 -6.94 21.92
CA LEU A 4 7.46 -5.91 22.18
C LEU A 4 7.36 -5.60 23.67
N VAL A 5 7.52 -6.59 24.55
CA VAL A 5 7.42 -6.41 26.01
C VAL A 5 8.60 -5.61 26.58
N ARG A 6 9.73 -5.53 25.86
CA ARG A 6 10.87 -4.67 26.25
C ARG A 6 10.60 -3.17 26.06
N ILE A 7 9.51 -2.80 25.39
CA ILE A 7 9.13 -1.40 25.17
C ILE A 7 8.50 -0.87 26.47
N PRO A 8 8.99 0.25 27.05
CA PRO A 8 8.39 0.85 28.24
C PRO A 8 6.90 1.11 28.03
N GLY A 9 6.04 0.61 28.93
CA GLY A 9 4.58 0.74 28.82
C GLY A 9 3.86 -0.38 28.06
N VAL A 10 4.59 -1.35 27.47
CA VAL A 10 3.98 -2.52 26.79
C VAL A 10 4.15 -3.78 27.64
N GLY A 11 3.09 -4.19 28.33
CA GLY A 11 3.06 -5.44 29.08
C GLY A 11 2.81 -6.67 28.21
N LYS A 12 2.99 -7.88 28.77
CA LYS A 12 2.79 -9.18 28.09
C LYS A 12 1.43 -9.28 27.39
N LYS A 13 0.34 -8.95 28.09
CA LYS A 13 -1.03 -9.00 27.56
C LYS A 13 -1.26 -8.00 26.42
N THR A 14 -0.66 -6.82 26.49
CA THR A 14 -0.73 -5.82 25.43
C THR A 14 0.05 -6.27 24.19
N ALA A 15 1.26 -6.81 24.38
CA ALA A 15 2.06 -7.37 23.29
C ALA A 15 1.36 -8.55 22.61
N GLU A 16 0.73 -9.44 23.37
CA GLU A 16 -0.08 -10.56 22.85
C GLU A 16 -1.25 -10.06 22.01
N ARG A 17 -2.02 -9.07 22.52
CA ARG A 17 -3.15 -8.48 21.79
C ARG A 17 -2.69 -7.82 20.48
N MET A 18 -1.60 -7.05 20.52
CA MET A 18 -1.05 -6.38 19.34
C MET A 18 -0.62 -7.39 18.26
N VAL A 19 0.03 -8.49 18.64
CA VAL A 19 0.44 -9.53 17.68
C VAL A 19 -0.78 -10.17 17.02
N LEU A 20 -1.84 -10.47 17.79
CA LEU A 20 -3.07 -11.06 17.24
C LEU A 20 -3.76 -10.10 16.26
N GLU A 21 -4.04 -8.87 16.70
CA GLU A 21 -4.74 -7.87 15.89
C GLU A 21 -3.98 -7.49 14.61
N LEU A 22 -2.64 -7.40 14.69
CA LEU A 22 -1.82 -7.08 13.52
C LEU A 22 -1.67 -8.27 12.58
N ARG A 23 -1.60 -9.51 13.10
CA ARG A 23 -1.54 -10.71 12.26
C ARG A 23 -2.76 -10.81 11.35
N ASP A 24 -3.93 -10.43 11.86
CA ASP A 24 -5.18 -10.46 11.10
C ASP A 24 -5.30 -9.31 10.08
N LYS A 25 -4.63 -8.17 10.34
CA LYS A 25 -4.66 -6.97 9.48
C LYS A 25 -3.52 -6.90 8.47
N MET A 26 -2.43 -7.62 8.70
CA MET A 26 -1.32 -7.66 7.76
C MET A 26 -1.71 -8.50 6.54
N PRO A 27 -1.44 -8.03 5.31
CA PRO A 27 -1.48 -8.91 4.15
C PRO A 27 -0.55 -10.10 4.41
N ALA A 28 -0.89 -11.28 3.87
CA ALA A 28 -0.09 -12.48 4.06
C ALA A 28 1.37 -12.21 3.68
N VAL A 29 2.21 -11.99 4.69
CA VAL A 29 3.65 -11.90 4.55
C VAL A 29 4.15 -13.33 4.37
N THR A 30 3.98 -13.86 3.17
CA THR A 30 4.83 -14.95 2.72
C THR A 30 6.24 -14.42 2.85
N GLY A 31 7.06 -14.99 3.74
CA GLY A 31 8.41 -14.51 4.10
C GLY A 31 9.43 -14.54 2.95
N GLU A 32 8.94 -14.58 1.72
CA GLU A 32 9.64 -14.30 0.49
C GLU A 32 9.15 -12.92 0.08
N GLU A 33 9.95 -11.89 0.38
CA GLU A 33 9.85 -10.66 -0.41
C GLU A 33 10.08 -11.12 -1.85
N PRO A 34 9.06 -11.14 -2.72
CA PRO A 34 9.24 -11.67 -4.06
C PRO A 34 10.38 -10.86 -4.66
N PRO A 35 11.40 -11.48 -5.30
CA PRO A 35 12.45 -10.72 -5.95
C PRO A 35 11.73 -9.71 -6.83
N ALA A 36 11.91 -8.42 -6.51
CA ALA A 36 11.23 -7.36 -7.21
C ALA A 36 11.57 -7.53 -8.68
N LYS A 37 10.61 -8.06 -9.47
CA LYS A 37 10.79 -8.20 -10.89
C LYS A 37 11.14 -6.80 -11.39
N PRO A 38 12.28 -6.57 -12.05
CA PRO A 38 12.79 -5.24 -12.35
C PRO A 38 11.99 -4.52 -13.47
N SER A 39 10.66 -4.66 -13.52
CA SER A 39 9.82 -4.03 -14.54
C SER A 39 8.44 -3.55 -14.07
N ASP A 40 8.07 -3.70 -12.79
CA ASP A 40 6.72 -3.32 -12.32
C ASP A 40 6.70 -2.69 -10.93
N THR A 41 7.83 -2.15 -10.46
CA THR A 41 7.85 -1.36 -9.22
C THR A 41 7.20 -0.01 -9.50
N LEU A 42 6.01 0.20 -8.93
CA LEU A 42 5.39 1.51 -8.83
C LEU A 42 6.41 2.51 -8.26
N SER A 43 6.57 3.65 -8.94
CA SER A 43 7.36 4.78 -8.43
C SER A 43 6.82 5.26 -7.08
N ALA A 44 7.60 6.02 -6.32
CA ALA A 44 7.11 6.68 -5.10
C ALA A 44 5.82 7.49 -5.38
N ILE A 45 5.77 8.21 -6.51
CA ILE A 45 4.58 8.98 -6.91
C ILE A 45 3.40 8.04 -7.24
N ASP A 46 3.65 6.90 -7.87
CA ASP A 46 2.59 5.93 -8.17
C ASP A 46 2.02 5.31 -6.89
N GLN A 47 2.88 5.05 -5.89
CA GLN A 47 2.49 4.55 -4.56
C GLN A 47 1.67 5.60 -3.80
N ASP A 48 2.05 6.87 -3.89
CA ASP A 48 1.31 7.99 -3.28
C ASP A 48 -0.07 8.13 -3.92
N VAL A 49 -0.14 8.10 -5.26
CA VAL A 49 -1.41 8.15 -6.01
C VAL A 49 -2.29 6.96 -5.66
N LEU A 50 -1.73 5.75 -5.65
CA LEU A 50 -2.45 4.54 -5.26
C LEU A 50 -3.01 4.65 -3.84
N SER A 51 -2.19 5.11 -2.88
CA SER A 51 -2.61 5.30 -1.49
C SER A 51 -3.73 6.33 -1.37
N ALA A 52 -3.66 7.43 -2.13
CA ALA A 52 -4.71 8.43 -2.17
C ALA A 52 -6.03 7.84 -2.71
N LEU A 53 -5.99 7.04 -3.78
CA LEU A 53 -7.18 6.34 -4.32
C LEU A 53 -7.79 5.36 -3.31
N LEU A 54 -6.95 4.57 -2.63
CA LEU A 54 -7.40 3.65 -1.58
C LEU A 54 -8.08 4.39 -0.42
N ASN A 55 -7.51 5.53 0.00
CA ASN A 55 -8.07 6.36 1.07
C ASN A 55 -9.41 7.02 0.69
N LEU A 56 -9.68 7.19 -0.61
CA LEU A 56 -10.98 7.62 -1.12
C LEU A 56 -12.01 6.47 -1.19
N GLY A 57 -11.62 5.24 -0.86
CA GLY A 57 -12.48 4.07 -0.85
C GLY A 57 -12.42 3.22 -2.11
N CYS A 58 -11.49 3.48 -3.03
CA CYS A 58 -11.31 2.64 -4.20
C CYS A 58 -10.72 1.27 -3.80
N ALA A 59 -11.22 0.18 -4.37
CA ALA A 59 -10.59 -1.12 -4.18
C ALA A 59 -9.20 -1.16 -4.83
N ARG A 60 -8.27 -1.91 -4.24
CA ARG A 60 -6.87 -1.97 -4.70
C ARG A 60 -6.72 -2.40 -6.17
N PRO A 61 -7.34 -3.50 -6.65
CA PRO A 61 -7.17 -3.90 -8.05
C PRO A 61 -7.58 -2.84 -9.09
N PRO A 62 -8.76 -2.19 -9.00
CA PRO A 62 -9.11 -1.13 -9.94
C PRO A 62 -8.25 0.13 -9.77
N ALA A 63 -7.85 0.48 -8.55
CA ALA A 63 -6.96 1.62 -8.32
C ALA A 63 -5.58 1.42 -8.96
N GLU A 64 -4.96 0.25 -8.77
CA GLU A 64 -3.67 -0.11 -9.39
C GLU A 64 -3.77 -0.09 -10.93
N ASN A 65 -4.86 -0.63 -11.50
CA ASN A 65 -5.08 -0.63 -12.94
C ASN A 65 -5.23 0.80 -13.50
N ALA A 66 -5.96 1.66 -12.80
CA ALA A 66 -6.14 3.05 -13.22
C ALA A 66 -4.83 3.85 -13.20
N VAL A 67 -3.98 3.67 -12.19
CA VAL A 67 -2.64 4.30 -12.13
C VAL A 67 -1.79 3.83 -13.32
N ARG A 68 -1.76 2.52 -13.60
CA ARG A 68 -1.02 1.96 -14.75
C ARG A 68 -1.53 2.53 -16.08
N LYS A 69 -2.84 2.59 -16.27
CA LYS A 69 -3.48 3.15 -17.48
C LYS A 69 -3.21 4.65 -17.62
N ALA A 70 -3.24 5.41 -16.53
CA ALA A 70 -2.95 6.83 -16.55
C ALA A 70 -1.50 7.10 -17.02
N LYS A 71 -0.52 6.33 -16.51
CA LYS A 71 0.88 6.41 -16.97
C LYS A 71 1.04 5.99 -18.42
N ALA A 72 0.44 4.87 -18.82
CA ALA A 72 0.52 4.39 -20.20
C ALA A 72 -0.12 5.37 -21.20
N GLY A 73 -1.12 6.14 -20.75
CA GLY A 73 -1.73 7.23 -21.50
C GLY A 73 -0.90 8.52 -21.56
N GLY A 74 0.34 8.51 -21.05
CA GLY A 74 1.25 9.66 -21.11
C GLY A 74 0.95 10.76 -20.10
N ALA A 75 0.23 10.46 -19.02
CA ALA A 75 0.08 11.43 -17.93
C ALA A 75 1.46 11.86 -17.41
N PRO A 76 1.66 13.16 -17.10
CA PRO A 76 2.87 13.63 -16.45
C PRO A 76 3.16 12.82 -15.19
N GLN A 77 4.44 12.60 -14.90
CA GLN A 77 4.87 11.79 -13.76
C GLN A 77 4.77 12.51 -12.42
N ASP A 78 4.10 13.66 -12.36
CA ASP A 78 3.81 14.38 -11.12
C ASP A 78 2.53 13.87 -10.47
N PHE A 79 2.45 14.00 -9.14
CA PHE A 79 1.33 13.48 -8.36
C PHE A 79 -0.04 13.99 -8.83
N GLU A 80 -0.24 15.31 -8.90
CA GLU A 80 -1.55 15.91 -9.20
C GLU A 80 -2.13 15.48 -10.56
N PRO A 81 -1.40 15.61 -11.70
CA PRO A 81 -1.94 15.21 -12.99
C PRO A 81 -2.17 13.71 -13.10
N LEU A 82 -1.26 12.89 -12.53
CA LEU A 82 -1.42 11.44 -12.50
C LEU A 82 -2.63 11.03 -11.65
N PHE A 83 -2.81 11.65 -10.49
CA PHE A 83 -3.94 11.40 -9.58
C PHE A 83 -5.28 11.76 -10.24
N ARG A 84 -5.39 12.93 -10.87
CA ARG A 84 -6.62 13.31 -11.60
C ARG A 84 -6.93 12.30 -12.71
N ARG A 85 -5.92 11.93 -13.50
CA ARG A 85 -6.13 10.99 -14.60
C ARG A 85 -6.49 9.59 -14.11
N ALA A 86 -5.87 9.13 -13.03
CA ALA A 86 -6.22 7.85 -12.42
C ALA A 86 -7.64 7.87 -11.84
N LEU A 87 -8.08 8.95 -11.19
CA LEU A 87 -9.45 9.10 -10.69
C LEU A 87 -10.51 9.00 -11.79
N GLU A 88 -10.26 9.57 -12.97
CA GLU A 88 -11.15 9.44 -14.13
C GLU A 88 -11.28 7.99 -14.62
N LEU A 89 -10.23 7.18 -14.43
CA LEU A 89 -10.16 5.80 -14.92
C LEU A 89 -10.64 4.76 -13.90
N VAL A 90 -10.81 5.14 -12.63
CA VAL A 90 -11.38 4.28 -11.57
C VAL A 90 -12.91 4.37 -11.53
N ARG A 91 -13.50 5.46 -12.03
CA ARG A 91 -14.95 5.67 -12.05
C ARG A 91 -15.65 4.94 -13.20
#